data_AF-A0A8S0TFS1-F1
#
_entry.id   AF-A0A8S0TFS1-F1
#
_cell.length_a   1.000
_cell.length_b   1.000
_cell.length_c   1.000
_cell.angle_alpha   90.00
_cell.angle_beta   90.00
_cell.angle_gamma   90.00
#
_symmetry.space_group_name_H-M   'P 1'
#
loop_
_entity.id
_entity.type
_entity.pdbx_description
1 polymer ?
#
loop_
_entity_poly.entity_id
_entity_poly.type
_entity_poly.pdbx_seq_one_letter_code
_entity_poly.pdbx_strand_id
1 'polypeptide(L)'
;MKGTFNGLKVTQVSIILIGFVCATVVILAWTKTTFLSSLIPSQSSILRLNPEIPPSIPGSESDKLSEAKNSSKQEERVGVATISSKQNKSSSTLTEKKGCNYAKGKWVIDDSRPLYSGFGCKQWLSSMWACRLTQRTDFEYEKLRWQPKNCRMEEFTGSKFLERMQNKTLAFIGDSLGRQQFQSLMCMVTGGEERPDVLDVGKEYGLVKSRGSVRPDGWAYRFPSSNTTILYYWSASLCDLEPIDPSNPATNFAMHLDRPPAFLHRFLHKFDVLVLNTGHHWNRGKLNANRWIMYVGGLPNTNRKIADIGGAKNFTVYSIVRWVNSQLPKYPGLKAFFRSHQMPLPMYPHLKDSEFVD
;
A
#
# COMPACT_ATOMS: atom_id res chain seq x y z
N MET A 1 22.35 -35.58 -60.95
CA MET A 1 22.88 -34.44 -61.73
C MET A 1 23.18 -33.29 -60.79
N LYS A 2 24.46 -32.98 -60.54
CA LYS A 2 24.88 -31.84 -59.71
C LYS A 2 24.92 -30.61 -60.61
N GLY A 3 23.83 -29.84 -60.64
CA GLY A 3 23.77 -28.58 -61.36
C GLY A 3 24.69 -27.55 -60.70
N THR A 4 25.60 -26.98 -61.48
CA THR A 4 26.38 -25.79 -61.13
C THR A 4 25.73 -24.62 -61.86
N PHE A 5 25.40 -23.55 -61.13
CA PHE A 5 24.93 -22.30 -61.72
C PHE A 5 26.05 -21.27 -61.50
N ASN A 6 26.61 -20.72 -62.57
CA ASN A 6 27.70 -19.73 -62.55
C ASN A 6 28.92 -20.11 -61.67
N GLY A 7 29.36 -21.37 -61.71
CA GLY A 7 30.58 -21.82 -61.03
C GLY A 7 30.47 -22.10 -59.53
N LEU A 8 29.32 -21.84 -58.90
CA LEU A 8 29.06 -22.23 -57.50
C LEU A 8 28.21 -23.50 -57.42
N LYS A 9 28.56 -24.39 -56.48
CA LYS A 9 27.73 -25.56 -56.13
C LYS A 9 26.41 -25.06 -55.55
N VAL A 10 25.28 -25.66 -55.92
CA VAL A 10 23.92 -25.29 -55.44
C VAL A 10 23.83 -25.17 -53.90
N THR A 11 24.58 -25.98 -53.16
CA THR A 11 24.67 -25.88 -51.70
C THR A 11 25.28 -24.57 -51.21
N GLN A 12 26.23 -23.99 -51.94
CA GLN A 12 26.82 -22.68 -51.61
C GLN A 12 25.86 -21.53 -51.91
N VAL A 13 25.12 -21.60 -53.02
CA VAL A 13 24.09 -20.60 -53.37
C VAL A 13 22.97 -20.57 -52.33
N SER A 14 22.56 -21.75 -51.83
CA SER A 14 21.53 -21.88 -50.79
C SER A 14 21.96 -21.22 -49.47
N ILE A 15 23.21 -21.43 -49.02
CA ILE A 15 23.72 -20.84 -47.78
C ILE A 15 23.83 -19.31 -47.88
N ILE A 16 24.25 -18.79 -49.04
CA ILE A 16 24.35 -17.34 -49.27
C ILE A 16 22.95 -16.69 -49.21
N LEU A 17 21.94 -17.31 -49.84
CA LEU A 17 20.55 -16.84 -49.79
C LEU A 17 19.99 -16.82 -48.37
N ILE A 18 20.23 -17.87 -47.58
CA ILE A 18 19.79 -17.92 -46.18
C ILE A 18 20.48 -16.80 -45.36
N GLY A 19 21.78 -16.56 -45.59
CA GLY A 19 22.52 -15.46 -44.96
C GLY A 19 21.90 -14.08 -45.25
N PHE A 20 21.54 -13.81 -46.51
CA PHE A 20 20.89 -12.54 -46.89
C PHE A 20 19.50 -12.39 -46.28
N VAL A 21 18.70 -13.46 -46.19
CA VAL A 21 17.38 -13.42 -45.55
C VAL A 21 17.51 -13.17 -44.04
N CYS A 22 18.45 -13.83 -43.36
CA CYS A 22 18.69 -13.59 -41.94
C CYS A 22 19.18 -12.15 -41.67
N ALA A 23 20.09 -11.63 -42.50
CA ALA A 23 20.58 -10.25 -42.36
C ALA A 23 19.46 -9.22 -42.56
N THR A 24 18.59 -9.42 -43.55
CA THR A 24 17.45 -8.51 -43.79
C THR A 24 16.43 -8.56 -42.65
N VAL A 25 16.15 -9.72 -42.06
CA VAL A 25 15.27 -9.83 -40.88
C VAL A 25 15.87 -9.12 -39.66
N VAL A 26 17.18 -9.22 -39.43
CA VAL A 26 17.86 -8.51 -38.32
C VAL A 26 17.85 -6.99 -38.54
N ILE A 27 18.11 -6.51 -39.76
CA ILE A 27 18.04 -5.08 -40.11
C ILE A 27 16.60 -4.54 -39.96
N LEU A 28 15.59 -5.31 -40.38
CA LEU A 28 14.17 -4.94 -40.20
C LEU A 28 13.75 -4.92 -38.72
N ALA A 29 14.30 -5.82 -37.90
CA ALA A 29 14.06 -5.82 -36.45
C ALA A 29 14.74 -4.63 -35.75
N TRP A 30 15.95 -4.26 -36.16
CA TRP A 30 16.66 -3.09 -35.62
C TRP A 30 16.03 -1.75 -36.04
N THR A 31 15.60 -1.62 -37.30
CA THR A 31 14.96 -0.38 -37.79
C THR A 31 13.59 -0.12 -37.15
N LYS A 32 12.81 -1.16 -36.81
CA LYS A 32 11.53 -0.99 -36.07
C LYS A 32 11.68 -0.67 -34.59
N THR A 33 12.84 -0.92 -33.99
CA THR A 33 13.06 -0.70 -32.54
C THR A 33 13.62 0.71 -32.24
N THR A 34 14.12 1.43 -33.25
CA THR A 34 14.81 2.73 -33.06
C THR A 34 13.92 3.96 -33.33
N PHE A 35 12.63 3.76 -33.68
CA PHE A 35 11.69 4.83 -34.03
C PHE A 35 10.46 4.84 -33.11
N LEU A 36 10.67 5.10 -31.81
CA LEU A 36 9.63 5.60 -30.88
C LEU A 36 10.31 6.10 -29.59
N SER A 37 11.19 7.08 -29.75
CA SER A 37 11.76 7.87 -28.65
C SER A 37 12.10 9.27 -29.17
N SER A 38 11.10 10.13 -29.29
CA SER A 38 11.25 11.59 -29.17
C SER A 38 9.91 12.29 -29.42
N LEU A 39 9.15 12.55 -28.37
CA LEU A 39 8.26 13.71 -28.33
C LEU A 39 8.34 14.31 -26.92
N ILE A 40 9.22 15.31 -26.80
CA ILE A 40 9.28 16.27 -25.70
C ILE A 40 8.08 17.22 -25.88
N PRO A 41 7.24 17.48 -24.86
CA PRO A 41 6.22 18.53 -24.94
C PRO A 41 6.85 19.90 -24.65
N SER A 42 6.39 20.91 -25.38
CA SER A 42 6.71 22.32 -25.17
C SER A 42 6.10 22.87 -23.87
N GLN A 43 6.82 23.83 -23.29
CA GLN A 43 6.49 24.53 -22.05
C GLN A 43 5.63 25.76 -22.34
N SER A 44 4.44 25.84 -21.73
CA SER A 44 3.65 27.04 -21.35
C SER A 44 2.20 26.57 -21.13
N SER A 45 1.56 26.76 -19.98
CA SER A 45 1.19 28.06 -19.40
C SER A 45 0.80 27.85 -17.94
N ILE A 46 1.29 28.70 -17.04
CA ILE A 46 0.87 28.75 -15.64
C ILE A 46 -0.50 29.42 -15.58
N LEU A 47 -1.56 28.64 -15.33
CA LEU A 47 -2.82 29.17 -14.83
C LEU A 47 -2.85 28.94 -13.32
N ARG A 48 -2.63 30.03 -12.55
CA ARG A 48 -2.96 30.07 -11.13
C ARG A 48 -4.48 29.95 -10.99
N LEU A 49 -4.96 28.88 -10.37
CA LEU A 49 -6.32 28.80 -9.85
C LEU A 49 -6.24 28.98 -8.34
N ASN A 50 -6.71 30.15 -7.88
CA ASN A 50 -7.16 30.33 -6.49
C ASN A 50 -8.31 29.35 -6.21
N PRO A 51 -8.36 28.69 -5.06
CA PRO A 51 -9.55 27.98 -4.65
C PRO A 51 -10.56 28.98 -4.09
N GLU A 52 -11.46 29.47 -4.95
CA GLU A 52 -12.76 29.98 -4.49
C GLU A 52 -13.63 28.79 -4.06
N ILE A 53 -14.01 28.82 -2.79
CA ILE A 53 -14.95 27.90 -2.15
C ILE A 53 -16.35 28.24 -2.72
N PRO A 54 -17.10 27.29 -3.31
CA PRO A 54 -18.50 27.53 -3.64
C PRO A 54 -19.36 27.52 -2.37
N PRO A 55 -20.36 28.42 -2.26
CA PRO A 55 -21.18 28.57 -1.07
C PRO A 55 -22.16 27.40 -0.88
N SER A 56 -22.34 27.00 0.37
CA SER A 56 -23.43 26.17 0.85
C SER A 56 -24.77 26.90 0.72
N ILE A 57 -25.82 26.18 0.29
CA ILE A 57 -27.22 26.65 0.38
C ILE A 57 -27.77 26.29 1.76
N PRO A 58 -28.62 27.14 2.37
CA PRO A 58 -28.81 27.20 3.82
C PRO A 58 -29.99 26.38 4.34
N GLY A 59 -29.81 25.83 5.55
CA GLY A 59 -30.87 25.39 6.44
C GLY A 59 -31.09 26.43 7.54
N SER A 60 -32.35 26.83 7.67
CA SER A 60 -33.02 27.73 8.62
C SER A 60 -32.50 27.82 10.06
N GLU A 61 -32.26 29.07 10.46
CA GLU A 61 -32.74 29.82 11.65
C GLU A 61 -32.72 29.28 13.10
N SER A 62 -32.56 30.29 13.98
CA SER A 62 -32.69 30.36 15.45
C SER A 62 -31.41 30.01 16.23
N ASP A 63 -30.83 30.84 17.11
CA ASP A 63 -31.22 32.14 17.66
C ASP A 63 -29.99 32.93 18.16
N LYS A 64 -30.18 34.24 18.31
CA LYS A 64 -29.28 35.28 18.87
C LYS A 64 -28.84 34.92 20.31
N LEU A 65 -27.78 35.45 20.95
CA LEU A 65 -27.33 36.84 21.05
C LEU A 65 -26.01 36.92 21.88
N SER A 66 -25.08 37.76 21.41
CA SER A 66 -24.04 38.59 22.07
C SER A 66 -23.25 38.15 23.34
N GLU A 67 -21.92 38.23 23.23
CA GLU A 67 -21.04 39.31 23.78
C GLU A 67 -21.61 40.20 24.91
N ALA A 68 -20.86 40.73 25.89
CA ALA A 68 -19.43 40.83 26.14
C ALA A 68 -19.20 41.43 27.56
N LYS A 69 -17.99 41.19 28.08
CA LYS A 69 -17.08 42.12 28.80
C LYS A 69 -17.66 43.13 29.82
N ASN A 70 -17.10 43.14 31.03
CA ASN A 70 -15.91 43.93 31.42
C ASN A 70 -15.99 44.53 32.85
N SER A 71 -14.78 44.67 33.43
CA SER A 71 -14.39 45.61 34.51
C SER A 71 -14.92 45.27 35.92
N SER A 72 -14.18 45.48 37.00
CA SER A 72 -13.18 46.51 37.27
C SER A 72 -12.31 46.16 38.49
N LYS A 73 -11.11 46.74 38.50
CA LYS A 73 -10.09 46.77 39.57
C LYS A 73 -10.59 47.38 40.89
N GLN A 74 -10.01 46.94 42.01
CA GLN A 74 -9.52 47.87 43.03
C GLN A 74 -8.38 47.23 43.85
N GLU A 75 -7.27 47.97 43.96
CA GLU A 75 -6.13 47.75 44.84
C GLU A 75 -6.39 48.44 46.18
N GLU A 76 -5.93 47.84 47.28
CA GLU A 76 -5.53 48.59 48.49
C GLU A 76 -4.31 47.93 49.15
N ARG A 77 -3.28 48.74 49.44
CA ARG A 77 -2.04 48.43 50.18
C ARG A 77 -2.36 48.45 51.69
N VAL A 78 -1.64 47.78 52.61
CA VAL A 78 -0.30 48.10 53.16
C VAL A 78 0.07 47.00 54.17
N GLY A 79 1.36 46.64 54.27
CA GLY A 79 1.91 45.97 55.47
C GLY A 79 3.19 45.18 55.24
N VAL A 80 4.33 45.80 55.52
CA VAL A 80 5.70 45.26 55.37
C VAL A 80 6.04 44.27 56.50
N ALA A 81 6.57 43.08 56.16
CA ALA A 81 7.57 42.39 56.97
C ALA A 81 8.36 41.38 56.10
N THR A 82 9.65 41.67 55.95
CA THR A 82 10.65 40.92 55.19
C THR A 82 10.99 39.58 55.85
N ILE A 83 10.80 38.46 55.15
CA ILE A 83 11.58 37.23 55.38
C ILE A 83 11.97 36.65 54.01
N SER A 84 13.27 36.71 53.72
CA SER A 84 13.92 36.14 52.55
C SER A 84 13.85 34.61 52.61
N SER A 85 13.16 33.98 51.66
CA SER A 85 13.36 32.58 51.31
C SER A 85 13.35 32.40 49.80
N LYS A 86 14.49 31.94 49.27
CA LYS A 86 14.67 31.54 47.87
C LYS A 86 13.76 30.34 47.61
N GLN A 87 12.70 30.52 46.82
CA GLN A 87 12.04 29.42 46.12
C GLN A 87 12.13 29.65 44.61
N ASN A 88 12.94 28.83 43.96
CA ASN A 88 12.92 28.62 42.52
C ASN A 88 11.52 28.11 42.16
N LYS A 89 10.67 28.98 41.62
CA LYS A 89 9.49 28.57 40.85
C LYS A 89 10.00 27.84 39.61
N SER A 90 10.07 26.52 39.69
CA SER A 90 10.02 25.69 38.49
C SER A 90 8.68 25.96 37.84
N SER A 91 8.70 26.84 36.83
CA SER A 91 7.62 26.93 35.86
C SER A 91 7.51 25.56 35.23
N SER A 92 6.59 24.73 35.74
CA SER A 92 6.14 23.52 35.08
C SER A 92 5.40 23.95 33.83
N THR A 93 6.18 24.24 32.79
CA THR A 93 5.67 24.28 31.43
C THR A 93 5.04 22.92 31.21
N LEU A 94 3.71 22.87 31.23
CA LEU A 94 2.94 21.77 30.69
C LEU A 94 3.31 21.70 29.22
N THR A 95 4.41 21.01 28.91
CA THR A 95 4.69 20.57 27.56
C THR A 95 3.57 19.62 27.22
N GLU A 96 2.57 20.13 26.50
CA GLU A 96 1.70 19.31 25.66
C GLU A 96 2.60 18.23 25.05
N LYS A 97 2.33 16.96 25.39
CA LYS A 97 3.01 15.84 24.76
C LYS A 97 2.66 15.90 23.29
N LYS A 98 3.46 16.60 22.49
CA LYS A 98 3.40 16.56 21.02
C LYS A 98 3.42 15.08 20.66
N GLY A 99 2.33 14.60 20.05
CA GLY A 99 2.21 13.22 19.62
C GLY A 99 3.41 12.82 18.77
N CYS A 100 3.81 11.55 18.85
CA CYS A 100 4.88 11.05 18.01
C CYS A 100 4.39 10.87 16.57
N ASN A 101 5.00 11.58 15.62
CA ASN A 101 4.82 11.30 14.21
C ASN A 101 5.88 10.27 13.74
N TYR A 102 5.51 8.99 13.72
CA TYR A 102 6.39 7.89 13.31
C TYR A 102 6.78 7.92 11.83
N ALA A 103 6.08 8.70 10.99
CA ALA A 103 6.39 8.84 9.57
C ALA A 103 7.50 9.85 9.29
N LYS A 104 7.90 10.69 10.26
CA LYS A 104 9.01 11.65 10.12
C LYS A 104 10.24 11.14 10.85
N GLY A 105 11.37 11.09 10.17
CA GLY A 105 12.58 10.45 10.70
C GLY A 105 13.70 10.38 9.68
N LYS A 106 14.65 9.49 9.94
CA LYS A 106 15.77 9.19 9.03
C LYS A 106 16.11 7.71 9.06
N TRP A 107 16.67 7.21 7.97
CA TRP A 107 17.32 5.91 7.95
C TRP A 107 18.68 6.00 8.67
N VAL A 108 18.96 5.02 9.52
CA VAL A 108 20.24 4.85 10.20
C VAL A 108 20.74 3.42 9.98
N ILE A 109 22.06 3.23 9.98
CA ILE A 109 22.66 1.90 9.97
C ILE A 109 22.54 1.30 11.38
N ASP A 110 22.17 0.03 11.44
CA ASP A 110 22.03 -0.74 12.66
C ASP A 110 22.58 -2.15 12.44
N ASP A 111 23.66 -2.49 13.13
CA ASP A 111 24.33 -3.78 12.99
C ASP A 111 23.55 -4.93 13.65
N SER A 112 22.47 -4.64 14.39
CA SER A 112 21.55 -5.66 14.91
C SER A 112 20.51 -6.12 13.88
N ARG A 113 20.58 -5.61 12.65
CA ARG A 113 19.68 -5.93 11.52
C ARG A 113 20.37 -6.89 10.53
N PRO A 114 19.61 -7.64 9.70
CA PRO A 114 18.14 -7.67 9.59
C PRO A 114 17.44 -8.41 10.75
N LEU A 115 16.12 -8.20 10.90
CA LEU A 115 15.29 -8.89 11.90
C LEU A 115 15.10 -10.39 11.63
N TYR A 116 15.48 -10.87 10.46
CA TYR A 116 15.44 -12.28 10.07
C TYR A 116 16.45 -12.54 8.97
N SER A 117 16.90 -13.79 8.83
CA SER A 117 17.74 -14.19 7.71
C SER A 117 16.90 -14.37 6.44
N GLY A 118 17.24 -13.61 5.39
CA GLY A 118 16.62 -13.78 4.07
C GLY A 118 16.86 -15.16 3.43
N PHE A 119 17.88 -15.91 3.89
CA PHE A 119 18.10 -17.29 3.48
C PHE A 119 17.15 -18.28 4.16
N GLY A 120 16.80 -18.03 5.42
CA GLY A 120 16.04 -18.95 6.26
C GLY A 120 14.55 -18.94 5.97
N CYS A 121 13.98 -17.76 5.64
CA CYS A 121 12.53 -17.57 5.60
C CYS A 121 11.82 -18.14 4.35
N LYS A 122 12.22 -19.34 3.90
CA LYS A 122 11.70 -19.97 2.66
C LYS A 122 10.23 -20.36 2.75
N GLN A 123 9.75 -20.68 3.96
CA GLN A 123 8.35 -21.07 4.20
C GLN A 123 7.37 -19.93 3.86
N TRP A 124 7.75 -18.68 4.13
CA TRP A 124 6.84 -17.53 4.02
C TRP A 124 7.17 -16.60 2.86
N LEU A 125 8.46 -16.46 2.52
CA LEU A 125 8.93 -15.50 1.52
C LEU A 125 8.89 -16.11 0.11
N SER A 126 8.23 -15.43 -0.82
CA SER A 126 8.27 -15.83 -2.23
C SER A 126 9.70 -15.71 -2.78
N SER A 127 10.14 -16.70 -3.56
CA SER A 127 11.43 -16.66 -4.27
C SER A 127 11.60 -15.42 -5.16
N MET A 128 10.50 -14.83 -5.65
CA MET A 128 10.52 -13.58 -6.42
C MET A 128 11.04 -12.37 -5.62
N TRP A 129 10.99 -12.41 -4.28
CA TRP A 129 11.38 -11.30 -3.39
C TRP A 129 12.56 -11.64 -2.48
N ALA A 130 13.02 -12.89 -2.49
CA ALA A 130 14.13 -13.35 -1.68
C ALA A 130 15.47 -13.00 -2.35
N CYS A 131 15.92 -11.75 -2.23
CA CYS A 131 17.16 -11.27 -2.87
C CYS A 131 18.38 -12.11 -2.49
N ARG A 132 18.46 -12.63 -1.26
CA ARG A 132 19.51 -13.54 -0.79
C ARG A 132 19.56 -14.86 -1.56
N LEU A 133 18.47 -15.26 -2.23
CA LEU A 133 18.40 -16.44 -3.09
C LEU A 133 18.70 -16.12 -4.57
N THR A 134 19.12 -14.90 -4.87
CA THR A 134 19.51 -14.45 -6.21
C THR A 134 21.04 -14.27 -6.30
N GLN A 135 21.54 -13.81 -7.44
CA GLN A 135 22.97 -13.51 -7.64
C GLN A 135 23.41 -12.16 -7.03
N ARG A 136 22.51 -11.45 -6.35
CA ARG A 136 22.83 -10.17 -5.71
C ARG A 136 23.90 -10.36 -4.63
N THR A 137 24.85 -9.43 -4.55
CA THR A 137 25.96 -9.47 -3.59
C THR A 137 25.97 -8.30 -2.61
N ASP A 138 25.26 -7.21 -2.91
CA ASP A 138 25.14 -6.05 -2.05
C ASP A 138 23.96 -6.19 -1.08
N PHE A 139 24.25 -6.27 0.22
CA PHE A 139 23.25 -6.48 1.28
C PHE A 139 23.27 -5.45 2.41
N GLU A 140 24.04 -4.37 2.27
CA GLU A 140 24.11 -3.30 3.29
C GLU A 140 22.75 -2.60 3.51
N TYR A 141 21.85 -2.64 2.52
CA TYR A 141 20.50 -2.11 2.66
C TYR A 141 19.67 -2.85 3.73
N GLU A 142 20.02 -4.10 4.06
CA GLU A 142 19.34 -4.88 5.09
C GLU A 142 19.67 -4.37 6.51
N LYS A 143 20.74 -3.57 6.67
CA LYS A 143 21.14 -2.94 7.93
C LYS A 143 20.41 -1.64 8.23
N LEU A 144 19.59 -1.15 7.30
CA LEU A 144 18.88 0.11 7.47
C LEU A 144 17.71 -0.03 8.44
N ARG A 145 17.68 0.81 9.47
CA ARG A 145 16.56 0.97 10.40
C ARG A 145 15.99 2.38 10.32
N TRP A 146 14.66 2.49 10.30
CA TRP A 146 13.99 3.77 10.40
C TRP A 146 14.05 4.31 11.84
N GLN A 147 14.53 5.53 12.03
CA GLN A 147 14.56 6.22 13.32
C GLN A 147 13.62 7.42 13.27
N PRO A 148 12.44 7.35 13.94
CA PRO A 148 11.53 8.48 14.05
C PRO A 148 12.18 9.69 14.74
N LYS A 149 11.79 10.89 14.31
CA LYS A 149 12.24 12.14 14.91
C LYS A 149 11.54 12.34 16.24
N ASN A 150 12.31 12.57 17.30
CA ASN A 150 11.80 12.88 18.65
C ASN A 150 10.91 11.77 19.27
N CYS A 151 11.02 10.53 18.79
CA CYS A 151 10.29 9.40 19.37
C CYS A 151 11.19 8.20 19.61
N ARG A 152 10.77 7.37 20.56
CA ARG A 152 11.32 6.03 20.74
C ARG A 152 10.38 5.04 20.06
N MET A 153 10.93 4.20 19.19
CA MET A 153 10.24 3.01 18.67
C MET A 153 10.78 1.82 19.44
N GLU A 154 9.87 0.97 19.93
CA GLU A 154 10.29 -0.24 20.61
C GLU A 154 10.94 -1.23 19.63
N GLU A 155 11.95 -1.94 20.11
CA GLU A 155 12.57 -3.01 19.34
C GLU A 155 11.60 -4.17 19.12
N PHE A 156 11.54 -4.66 17.88
CA PHE A 156 10.62 -5.72 17.50
C PHE A 156 11.18 -7.08 17.93
N THR A 157 10.35 -7.90 18.57
CA THR A 157 10.58 -9.35 18.70
C THR A 157 9.30 -10.10 18.35
N GLY A 158 9.45 -11.28 17.73
CA GLY A 158 8.29 -12.12 17.39
C GLY A 158 7.46 -12.51 18.61
N SER A 159 8.11 -12.78 19.75
CA SER A 159 7.45 -13.10 21.03
C SER A 159 6.54 -11.98 21.54
N LYS A 160 7.06 -10.75 21.62
CA LYS A 160 6.28 -9.57 22.05
C LYS A 160 5.13 -9.27 21.09
N PHE A 161 5.34 -9.47 19.79
CA PHE A 161 4.28 -9.32 18.81
C PHE A 161 3.15 -10.33 19.05
N LEU A 162 3.48 -11.62 19.21
CA LEU A 162 2.49 -12.67 19.45
C LEU A 162 1.77 -12.51 20.81
N GLU A 163 2.44 -12.03 21.84
CA GLU A 163 1.83 -11.67 23.12
C GLU A 163 0.79 -10.55 22.95
N ARG A 164 1.13 -9.48 22.22
CA ARG A 164 0.19 -8.38 21.94
C ARG A 164 -1.00 -8.81 21.08
N MET A 165 -0.76 -9.77 20.20
CA MET A 165 -1.73 -10.30 19.26
C MET A 165 -2.46 -11.55 19.78
N GLN A 166 -2.29 -11.89 21.06
CA GLN A 166 -2.91 -13.07 21.63
C GLN A 166 -4.43 -13.07 21.42
N ASN A 167 -4.95 -14.17 20.86
CA ASN A 167 -6.34 -14.38 20.45
C ASN A 167 -6.87 -13.39 19.40
N LYS A 168 -5.99 -12.75 18.62
CA LYS A 168 -6.38 -11.74 17.63
C LYS A 168 -6.06 -12.16 16.20
N THR A 169 -6.81 -11.59 15.26
CA THR A 169 -6.60 -11.75 13.82
C THR A 169 -6.13 -10.43 13.19
N LEU A 170 -4.98 -10.49 12.52
CA LEU A 170 -4.43 -9.42 11.68
C LEU A 170 -4.65 -9.76 10.20
N ALA A 171 -5.36 -8.91 9.49
CA ALA A 171 -5.67 -9.05 8.08
C ALA A 171 -4.99 -7.98 7.22
N PHE A 172 -4.13 -8.41 6.29
CA PHE A 172 -3.63 -7.58 5.19
C PHE A 172 -4.54 -7.77 3.97
N ILE A 173 -5.13 -6.70 3.46
CA ILE A 173 -6.02 -6.75 2.29
C ILE A 173 -5.55 -5.72 1.28
N GLY A 174 -5.15 -6.18 0.09
CA GLY A 174 -4.65 -5.27 -0.91
C GLY A 174 -3.83 -5.92 -2.03
N ASP A 175 -2.96 -5.12 -2.64
CA ASP A 175 -2.14 -5.53 -3.78
C ASP A 175 -0.84 -6.28 -3.40
N SER A 176 0.08 -6.41 -4.36
CA SER A 176 1.37 -7.09 -4.17
C SER A 176 2.25 -6.48 -3.08
N LEU A 177 2.11 -5.19 -2.76
CA LEU A 177 2.84 -4.54 -1.69
C LEU A 177 2.31 -4.97 -0.31
N GLY A 178 1.00 -5.18 -0.17
CA GLY A 178 0.39 -5.76 1.03
C GLY A 178 0.85 -7.20 1.26
N ARG A 179 0.97 -7.98 0.18
CA ARG A 179 1.53 -9.35 0.25
C ARG A 179 2.98 -9.34 0.74
N GLN A 180 3.81 -8.41 0.26
CA GLN A 180 5.19 -8.27 0.75
C GLN A 180 5.25 -7.92 2.23
N GLN A 181 4.37 -7.03 2.70
CA GLN A 181 4.30 -6.66 4.11
C GLN A 181 3.86 -7.84 4.98
N PHE A 182 2.86 -8.60 4.55
CA PHE A 182 2.44 -9.85 5.20
C PHE A 182 3.59 -10.85 5.29
N GLN A 183 4.28 -11.14 4.18
CA GLN A 183 5.40 -12.10 4.17
C GLN A 183 6.57 -11.63 5.02
N SER A 184 6.91 -10.33 4.98
CA SER A 184 7.93 -9.75 5.86
C SER A 184 7.57 -9.91 7.34
N LEU A 185 6.31 -9.66 7.71
CA LEU A 185 5.85 -9.87 9.09
C LEU A 185 5.92 -11.34 9.50
N MET A 186 5.50 -12.27 8.65
CA MET A 186 5.63 -13.71 8.92
C MET A 186 7.08 -14.08 9.19
N CYS A 187 8.03 -13.62 8.36
CA CYS A 187 9.46 -13.85 8.58
C CYS A 187 9.96 -13.23 9.89
N MET A 188 9.60 -12.00 10.21
CA MET A 188 10.00 -11.35 11.45
C MET A 188 9.46 -12.08 12.69
N VAL A 189 8.21 -12.54 12.64
CA VAL A 189 7.58 -13.27 13.75
C VAL A 189 8.22 -14.64 13.97
N THR A 190 8.63 -15.33 12.91
CA THR A 190 9.32 -16.64 13.02
C THR A 190 10.84 -16.54 13.13
N GLY A 191 11.41 -15.33 13.16
CA GLY A 191 12.87 -15.14 13.11
C GLY A 191 13.52 -15.61 11.79
N GLY A 192 12.70 -15.87 10.77
CA GLY A 192 13.13 -16.48 9.52
C GLY A 192 13.36 -17.99 9.61
N GLU A 193 12.89 -18.64 10.66
CA GLU A 193 12.98 -20.10 10.80
C GLU A 193 11.71 -20.79 10.26
N GLU A 194 11.86 -22.07 9.91
CA GLU A 194 10.72 -22.94 9.60
C GLU A 194 9.93 -23.23 10.88
N ARG A 195 8.60 -23.11 10.79
CA ARG A 195 7.68 -23.29 11.91
C ARG A 195 6.58 -24.27 11.51
N PRO A 196 6.82 -25.58 11.67
CA PRO A 196 5.83 -26.60 11.33
C PRO A 196 4.61 -26.59 12.27
N ASP A 197 4.74 -25.95 13.44
CA ASP A 197 3.65 -25.73 14.39
C ASP A 197 2.61 -24.71 13.90
N VAL A 198 2.96 -23.85 12.94
CA VAL A 198 2.05 -22.84 12.41
C VAL A 198 1.05 -23.49 11.46
N LEU A 199 -0.25 -23.30 11.75
CA LEU A 199 -1.34 -23.97 11.04
C LEU A 199 -1.81 -23.14 9.84
N ASP A 200 -2.01 -23.77 8.68
CA ASP A 200 -2.76 -23.17 7.57
C ASP A 200 -4.26 -23.26 7.84
N VAL A 201 -4.88 -22.09 8.07
CA VAL A 201 -6.30 -21.93 8.39
C VAL A 201 -7.05 -21.24 7.26
N GLY A 202 -6.49 -21.19 6.04
CA GLY A 202 -7.07 -20.50 4.89
C GLY A 202 -8.51 -20.92 4.57
N LYS A 203 -8.84 -22.19 4.78
CA LYS A 203 -10.21 -22.73 4.57
C LYS A 203 -11.27 -22.02 5.43
N GLU A 204 -10.93 -21.60 6.65
CA GLU A 204 -11.87 -20.89 7.55
C GLU A 204 -12.28 -19.51 7.05
N TYR A 205 -11.50 -18.98 6.11
CA TYR A 205 -11.71 -17.69 5.44
C TYR A 205 -12.09 -17.86 3.96
N GLY A 206 -12.33 -19.09 3.49
CA GLY A 206 -12.61 -19.36 2.08
C GLY A 206 -11.43 -19.11 1.14
N LEU A 207 -10.21 -19.02 1.67
CA LEU A 207 -8.97 -18.83 0.90
C LEU A 207 -8.47 -20.17 0.33
N VAL A 208 -9.33 -20.82 -0.43
CA VAL A 208 -9.02 -22.09 -1.08
C VAL A 208 -8.59 -21.82 -2.52
N LYS A 209 -7.62 -22.59 -3.01
CA LYS A 209 -7.19 -22.51 -4.40
C LYS A 209 -8.32 -22.98 -5.32
N SER A 210 -8.92 -22.05 -6.06
CA SER A 210 -9.93 -22.33 -7.08
C SER A 210 -9.38 -23.24 -8.18
N ARG A 211 -10.24 -24.08 -8.77
CA ARG A 211 -9.86 -25.01 -9.85
C ARG A 211 -9.26 -24.23 -11.02
N GLY A 212 -8.08 -24.64 -11.49
CA GLY A 212 -7.36 -23.99 -12.60
C GLY A 212 -6.60 -22.70 -12.22
N SER A 213 -6.74 -22.19 -11.00
CA SER A 213 -5.94 -21.05 -10.54
C SER A 213 -4.50 -21.48 -10.24
N VAL A 214 -3.52 -20.61 -10.47
CA VAL A 214 -2.11 -20.91 -10.15
C VAL A 214 -1.87 -20.90 -8.63
N ARG A 215 -2.58 -20.01 -7.91
CA ARG A 215 -2.46 -19.78 -6.46
C ARG A 215 -3.83 -19.44 -5.86
N PRO A 216 -4.03 -19.60 -4.53
CA PRO A 216 -5.22 -19.07 -3.85
C PRO A 216 -5.23 -17.54 -3.86
N ASP A 217 -6.39 -16.97 -3.59
CA ASP A 217 -6.60 -15.51 -3.47
C ASP A 217 -6.02 -14.94 -2.17
N GLY A 218 -5.40 -15.76 -1.33
CA GLY A 218 -4.81 -15.35 -0.07
C GLY A 218 -4.25 -16.52 0.73
N TRP A 219 -3.74 -16.21 1.92
CA TRP A 219 -3.27 -17.20 2.91
C TRP A 219 -3.68 -16.73 4.30
N ALA A 220 -3.95 -17.68 5.21
CA ALA A 220 -4.17 -17.38 6.61
C ALA A 220 -3.44 -18.41 7.48
N TYR A 221 -2.60 -17.93 8.40
CA TYR A 221 -1.77 -18.76 9.25
C TYR A 221 -2.05 -18.47 10.72
N ARG A 222 -2.20 -19.53 11.52
CA ARG A 222 -2.47 -19.44 12.96
C ARG A 222 -1.30 -19.97 13.76
N PHE A 223 -0.86 -19.16 14.73
CA PHE A 223 0.16 -19.52 15.72
C PHE A 223 -0.53 -20.12 16.96
N PRO A 224 -0.45 -21.45 17.20
CA PRO A 224 -1.23 -22.09 18.26
C PRO A 224 -0.93 -21.55 19.66
N SER A 225 0.33 -21.22 19.95
CA SER A 225 0.78 -20.76 21.27
C SER A 225 0.11 -19.47 21.76
N SER A 226 -0.30 -18.60 20.84
CA SER A 226 -0.97 -17.33 21.13
C SER A 226 -2.38 -17.29 20.57
N ASN A 227 -2.81 -18.30 19.82
CA ASN A 227 -4.01 -18.28 18.99
C ASN A 227 -4.09 -17.03 18.08
N THR A 228 -2.92 -16.48 17.68
CA THR A 228 -2.84 -15.34 16.76
C THR A 228 -3.04 -15.83 15.33
N THR A 229 -3.91 -15.18 14.57
CA THR A 229 -4.04 -15.42 13.12
C THR A 229 -3.48 -14.24 12.33
N ILE A 230 -2.59 -14.49 11.37
CA ILE A 230 -2.10 -13.49 10.42
C ILE A 230 -2.52 -13.95 9.02
N LEU A 231 -3.21 -13.08 8.28
CA LEU A 231 -3.69 -13.41 6.95
C LEU A 231 -3.43 -12.32 5.92
N TYR A 232 -3.43 -12.73 4.66
CA TYR A 232 -3.40 -11.88 3.50
C TYR A 232 -4.52 -12.27 2.53
N TYR A 233 -5.22 -11.28 1.98
CA TYR A 233 -6.16 -11.46 0.87
C TYR A 233 -5.83 -10.49 -0.28
N TRP A 234 -5.79 -11.04 -1.49
CA TRP A 234 -5.52 -10.33 -2.73
C TRP A 234 -6.75 -9.53 -3.16
N SER A 235 -6.65 -8.21 -3.04
CA SER A 235 -7.61 -7.28 -3.63
C SER A 235 -6.88 -6.06 -4.16
N ALA A 236 -6.44 -6.16 -5.41
CA ALA A 236 -5.54 -5.17 -5.98
C ALA A 236 -6.15 -3.75 -6.08
N SER A 237 -7.46 -3.65 -6.33
CA SER A 237 -8.21 -2.39 -6.42
C SER A 237 -8.95 -2.02 -5.13
N LEU A 238 -9.07 -2.92 -4.15
CA LEU A 238 -9.99 -2.77 -3.01
C LEU A 238 -11.46 -2.55 -3.40
N CYS A 239 -11.84 -2.85 -4.64
CA CYS A 239 -13.23 -2.80 -5.07
C CYS A 239 -13.89 -4.16 -4.90
N ASP A 240 -15.21 -4.16 -4.78
CA ASP A 240 -15.99 -5.34 -5.11
C ASP A 240 -15.95 -5.63 -6.61
N LEU A 241 -15.86 -6.90 -6.96
CA LEU A 241 -15.71 -7.38 -8.34
C LEU A 241 -16.79 -8.42 -8.62
N GLU A 242 -17.74 -8.06 -9.47
CA GLU A 242 -18.85 -8.94 -9.85
C GLU A 242 -18.81 -9.23 -11.36
N PRO A 243 -18.96 -10.48 -11.81
CA PRO A 243 -19.10 -10.77 -13.24
C PRO A 243 -20.38 -10.10 -13.76
N ILE A 244 -20.28 -9.34 -14.86
CA ILE A 244 -21.46 -8.67 -15.47
C ILE A 244 -22.45 -9.71 -16.01
N ASP A 245 -21.94 -10.84 -16.50
CA ASP A 245 -22.73 -12.00 -16.90
C ASP A 245 -22.14 -13.25 -16.24
N PRO A 246 -22.71 -13.72 -15.11
CA PRO A 246 -22.22 -14.89 -14.38
C PRO A 246 -22.24 -16.19 -15.19
N SER A 247 -23.05 -16.26 -16.25
CA SER A 247 -23.14 -17.45 -17.11
C SER A 247 -22.03 -17.55 -18.14
N ASN A 248 -21.33 -16.43 -18.41
CA ASN A 248 -20.28 -16.34 -19.41
C ASN A 248 -18.88 -16.25 -18.74
N PRO A 249 -18.04 -17.29 -18.82
CA PRO A 249 -16.68 -17.27 -18.26
C PRO A 249 -15.77 -16.19 -18.86
N ALA A 250 -16.10 -15.72 -20.06
CA ALA A 250 -15.42 -14.64 -20.75
C ALA A 250 -16.16 -13.30 -20.59
N THR A 251 -16.92 -13.10 -19.52
CA THR A 251 -17.56 -11.81 -19.24
C THR A 251 -16.55 -10.76 -18.76
N ASN A 252 -16.95 -9.49 -18.82
CA ASN A 252 -16.25 -8.41 -18.14
C ASN A 252 -16.74 -8.34 -16.68
N PHE A 253 -15.94 -7.76 -15.79
CA PHE A 253 -16.29 -7.62 -14.39
C PHE A 253 -16.64 -6.17 -14.07
N ALA A 254 -17.74 -5.98 -13.36
CA ALA A 254 -18.10 -4.73 -12.72
C ALA A 254 -17.17 -4.52 -11.51
N MET A 255 -16.34 -3.48 -11.59
CA MET A 255 -15.46 -3.02 -10.53
C MET A 255 -16.14 -1.86 -9.81
N HIS A 256 -16.79 -2.18 -8.69
CA HIS A 256 -17.54 -1.21 -7.90
C HIS A 256 -16.61 -0.33 -7.08
N LEU A 257 -16.43 0.90 -7.53
CA LEU A 257 -15.50 1.85 -6.90
C LEU A 257 -15.97 2.28 -5.50
N ASP A 258 -17.25 2.10 -5.19
CA ASP A 258 -17.94 2.54 -3.97
C ASP A 258 -18.22 1.41 -2.96
N ARG A 259 -17.78 0.18 -3.25
CA ARG A 259 -18.06 -1.01 -2.42
C ARG A 259 -16.76 -1.74 -2.05
N PRO A 260 -16.60 -2.15 -0.77
CA PRO A 260 -15.45 -2.95 -0.36
C PRO A 260 -15.47 -4.32 -1.02
N PRO A 261 -14.31 -5.01 -1.13
CA PRO A 261 -14.29 -6.37 -1.67
C PRO A 261 -15.19 -7.29 -0.86
N ALA A 262 -15.94 -8.19 -1.52
CA ALA A 262 -16.82 -9.14 -0.85
C ALA A 262 -16.17 -9.89 0.33
N PHE A 263 -14.88 -10.24 0.22
CA PHE A 263 -14.11 -10.85 1.31
C PHE A 263 -14.05 -9.96 2.56
N LEU A 264 -13.70 -8.68 2.39
CA LEU A 264 -13.61 -7.73 3.50
C LEU A 264 -14.98 -7.56 4.16
N HIS A 265 -16.03 -7.37 3.36
CA HIS A 265 -17.41 -7.27 3.86
C HIS A 265 -17.82 -8.52 4.66
N ARG A 266 -17.52 -9.71 4.15
CA ARG A 266 -17.88 -10.99 4.77
C ARG A 266 -17.14 -11.27 6.08
N PHE A 267 -15.84 -10.97 6.15
CA PHE A 267 -14.99 -11.42 7.25
C PHE A 267 -14.56 -10.33 8.24
N LEU A 268 -14.96 -9.07 8.05
CA LEU A 268 -14.58 -7.96 8.92
C LEU A 268 -14.79 -8.27 10.42
N HIS A 269 -15.89 -8.92 10.75
CA HIS A 269 -16.24 -9.30 12.13
C HIS A 269 -15.26 -10.27 12.80
N LYS A 270 -14.35 -10.89 12.04
CA LYS A 270 -13.30 -11.77 12.56
C LYS A 270 -11.96 -11.07 12.76
N PHE A 271 -11.84 -9.80 12.40
CA PHE A 271 -10.55 -9.08 12.41
C PHE A 271 -10.45 -8.14 13.62
N ASP A 272 -9.27 -8.13 14.23
CA ASP A 272 -8.91 -7.19 15.29
C ASP A 272 -7.99 -6.08 14.75
N VAL A 273 -7.19 -6.43 13.74
CA VAL A 273 -6.33 -5.47 13.05
C VAL A 273 -6.51 -5.63 11.54
N LEU A 274 -6.81 -4.53 10.86
CA LEU A 274 -7.01 -4.47 9.42
C LEU A 274 -5.95 -3.54 8.81
N VAL A 275 -5.19 -4.03 7.83
CA VAL A 275 -4.23 -3.23 7.06
C VAL A 275 -4.63 -3.26 5.60
N LEU A 276 -5.10 -2.13 5.08
CA LEU A 276 -5.51 -1.96 3.70
C LEU A 276 -4.39 -1.34 2.87
N ASN A 277 -4.25 -1.73 1.61
CA ASN A 277 -3.39 -1.02 0.67
C ASN A 277 -3.84 -1.17 -0.78
N THR A 278 -3.63 -0.13 -1.59
CA THR A 278 -3.81 -0.22 -3.05
C THR A 278 -3.03 0.86 -3.78
N GLY A 279 -2.49 0.53 -4.95
CA GLY A 279 -1.83 1.53 -5.78
C GLY A 279 -1.33 1.00 -7.11
N HIS A 280 -0.44 0.01 -7.08
CA HIS A 280 0.36 -0.38 -8.26
C HIS A 280 -0.49 -0.89 -9.44
N HIS A 281 -1.69 -1.39 -9.15
CA HIS A 281 -2.62 -1.94 -10.14
C HIS A 281 -3.58 -0.91 -10.74
N TRP A 282 -3.60 0.32 -10.24
CA TRP A 282 -4.37 1.42 -10.82
C TRP A 282 -3.67 1.96 -12.06
N ASN A 283 -3.81 1.23 -13.17
CA ASN A 283 -3.40 1.68 -14.50
C ASN A 283 -4.28 1.02 -15.57
N ARG A 284 -4.47 1.70 -16.71
CA ARG A 284 -5.37 1.24 -17.79
C ARG A 284 -5.03 -0.16 -18.29
N GLY A 285 -3.73 -0.48 -18.42
CA GLY A 285 -3.28 -1.79 -18.90
C GLY A 285 -3.74 -2.93 -18.00
N LYS A 286 -3.61 -2.78 -16.67
CA LYS A 286 -4.07 -3.78 -15.70
C LYS A 286 -5.59 -3.89 -15.64
N LEU A 287 -6.32 -2.77 -15.67
CA LEU A 287 -7.79 -2.83 -15.68
C LEU A 287 -8.30 -3.54 -16.93
N ASN A 288 -7.75 -3.22 -18.11
CA ASN A 288 -8.12 -3.87 -19.37
C ASN A 288 -7.76 -5.36 -19.37
N ALA A 289 -6.56 -5.72 -18.91
CA ALA A 289 -6.13 -7.12 -18.84
C ALA A 289 -6.99 -7.97 -17.90
N ASN A 290 -7.50 -7.36 -16.81
CA ASN A 290 -8.44 -8.02 -15.91
C ASN A 290 -9.90 -7.87 -16.33
N ARG A 291 -10.18 -7.17 -17.44
CA ARG A 291 -11.53 -6.95 -17.99
C ARG A 291 -12.46 -6.22 -17.03
N TRP A 292 -11.92 -5.28 -16.27
CA TRP A 292 -12.65 -4.51 -15.27
C TRP A 292 -13.26 -3.25 -15.88
N ILE A 293 -14.56 -3.08 -15.65
CA ILE A 293 -15.33 -1.90 -16.03
C ILE A 293 -15.72 -1.18 -14.74
N MET A 294 -15.49 0.14 -14.66
CA MET A 294 -15.77 0.92 -13.45
C MET A 294 -17.28 1.10 -13.25
N TYR A 295 -17.76 0.79 -12.05
CA TYR A 295 -19.15 0.95 -11.64
C TYR A 295 -19.24 1.83 -10.39
N VAL A 296 -20.33 2.59 -10.27
CA VAL A 296 -20.70 3.37 -9.07
C VAL A 296 -22.20 3.27 -8.90
N GLY A 297 -22.68 3.03 -7.67
CA GLY A 297 -24.11 2.92 -7.40
C GLY A 297 -24.79 1.74 -8.12
N GLY A 298 -24.03 0.74 -8.54
CA GLY A 298 -24.55 -0.41 -9.30
C GLY A 298 -24.65 -0.21 -10.81
N LEU A 299 -24.26 0.96 -11.33
CA LEU A 299 -24.32 1.27 -12.76
C LEU A 299 -22.93 1.55 -13.33
N PRO A 300 -22.71 1.37 -14.66
CA PRO A 300 -21.48 1.78 -15.31
C PRO A 300 -21.19 3.26 -15.06
N ASN A 301 -19.95 3.57 -14.69
CA ASN A 301 -19.55 4.93 -14.36
C ASN A 301 -19.54 5.83 -15.61
N THR A 302 -20.36 6.87 -15.62
CA THR A 302 -20.42 7.90 -16.68
C THR A 302 -19.72 9.20 -16.31
N ASN A 303 -19.30 9.36 -15.05
CA ASN A 303 -18.67 10.59 -14.57
C ASN A 303 -17.19 10.63 -14.99
N ARG A 304 -16.87 11.58 -15.88
CA ARG A 304 -15.53 11.75 -16.46
C ARG A 304 -14.42 11.96 -15.41
N LYS A 305 -14.71 12.59 -14.27
CA LYS A 305 -13.69 12.85 -13.22
C LYS A 305 -13.25 11.57 -12.51
N ILE A 306 -14.18 10.64 -12.30
CA ILE A 306 -13.90 9.34 -11.66
C ILE A 306 -13.72 8.21 -12.68
N ALA A 307 -13.78 8.53 -13.98
CA ALA A 307 -13.39 7.60 -15.05
C ALA A 307 -11.88 7.65 -15.34
N ASP A 308 -11.20 8.73 -14.97
CA ASP A 308 -9.74 8.74 -14.93
C ASP A 308 -9.21 7.80 -13.84
N ILE A 309 -8.08 7.15 -14.09
CA ILE A 309 -7.49 6.15 -13.17
C ILE A 309 -7.15 6.75 -11.81
N GLY A 310 -6.58 7.97 -11.78
CA GLY A 310 -6.22 8.64 -10.54
C GLY A 310 -7.47 9.04 -9.75
N GLY A 311 -8.47 9.58 -10.46
CA GLY A 311 -9.77 9.93 -9.88
C GLY A 311 -10.51 8.71 -9.32
N ALA A 312 -10.58 7.62 -10.09
CA ALA A 312 -11.19 6.36 -9.68
C ALA A 312 -10.52 5.79 -8.42
N LYS A 313 -9.19 5.73 -8.40
CA LYS A 313 -8.41 5.27 -7.24
C LYS A 313 -8.74 6.08 -6.00
N ASN A 314 -8.69 7.41 -6.10
CA ASN A 314 -8.92 8.28 -4.96
C ASN A 314 -10.36 8.15 -4.45
N PHE A 315 -11.33 8.07 -5.35
CA PHE A 315 -12.72 7.84 -5.02
C PHE A 315 -12.93 6.49 -4.31
N THR A 316 -12.26 5.42 -4.78
CA THR A 316 -12.31 4.11 -4.13
C THR A 316 -11.70 4.15 -2.75
N VAL A 317 -10.47 4.66 -2.58
CA VAL A 317 -9.83 4.76 -1.26
C VAL A 317 -10.71 5.51 -0.29
N TYR A 318 -11.26 6.67 -0.69
CA TYR A 318 -12.19 7.43 0.13
C TYR A 318 -13.44 6.62 0.51
N SER A 319 -14.06 5.95 -0.47
CA SER A 319 -15.27 5.17 -0.25
C SER A 319 -15.04 3.98 0.69
N ILE A 320 -13.92 3.27 0.53
CA ILE A 320 -13.58 2.12 1.39
C ILE A 320 -13.22 2.57 2.80
N VAL A 321 -12.41 3.62 2.96
CA VAL A 321 -12.08 4.17 4.30
C VAL A 321 -13.34 4.66 5.00
N ARG A 322 -14.22 5.37 4.29
CA ARG A 322 -15.52 5.80 4.84
C ARG A 322 -16.38 4.60 5.25
N TRP A 323 -16.41 3.54 4.44
CA TRP A 323 -17.12 2.31 4.79
C TRP A 323 -16.52 1.67 6.05
N VAL A 324 -15.20 1.50 6.14
CA VAL A 324 -14.54 0.94 7.34
C VAL A 324 -14.86 1.78 8.58
N ASN A 325 -14.75 3.11 8.50
CA ASN A 325 -15.09 4.02 9.60
C ASN A 325 -16.53 3.83 10.08
N SER A 326 -17.48 3.61 9.16
CA SER A 326 -18.88 3.32 9.52
C SER A 326 -19.07 1.98 10.24
N GLN A 327 -18.11 1.06 10.14
CA GLN A 327 -18.16 -0.24 10.83
C GLN A 327 -17.49 -0.20 12.21
N LEU A 328 -16.62 0.77 12.51
CA LEU A 328 -15.91 0.86 13.80
C LEU A 328 -16.84 0.86 15.02
N PRO A 329 -18.00 1.56 15.02
CA PRO A 329 -18.94 1.48 16.15
C PRO A 329 -19.50 0.08 16.41
N LYS A 330 -19.58 -0.78 15.38
CA LYS A 330 -20.05 -2.17 15.49
C LYS A 330 -18.94 -3.11 15.97
N TYR A 331 -17.68 -2.74 15.74
CA TYR A 331 -16.50 -3.54 16.05
C TYR A 331 -15.49 -2.68 16.84
N PRO A 332 -15.76 -2.34 18.11
CA PRO A 332 -14.95 -1.39 18.87
C PRO A 332 -13.51 -1.87 19.13
N GLY A 333 -13.23 -3.17 19.00
CA GLY A 333 -11.89 -3.74 19.08
C GLY A 333 -11.06 -3.63 17.81
N LEU A 334 -11.70 -3.34 16.66
CA LEU A 334 -11.04 -3.29 15.37
C LEU A 334 -10.15 -2.05 15.24
N LYS A 335 -8.87 -2.26 14.91
CA LYS A 335 -7.93 -1.21 14.53
C LYS A 335 -7.67 -1.29 13.03
N ALA A 336 -8.01 -0.24 12.30
CA ALA A 336 -7.79 -0.16 10.86
C ALA A 336 -6.62 0.77 10.52
N PHE A 337 -5.82 0.34 9.55
CA PHE A 337 -4.69 1.08 8.99
C PHE A 337 -4.82 1.08 7.48
N PHE A 338 -4.50 2.21 6.84
CA PHE A 338 -4.34 2.28 5.40
C PHE A 338 -2.88 2.56 5.08
N ARG A 339 -2.21 1.62 4.42
CA ARG A 339 -0.86 1.84 3.91
C ARG A 339 -0.95 2.70 2.66
N SER A 340 -0.36 3.87 2.77
CA SER A 340 -0.26 4.82 1.69
C SER A 340 0.79 4.45 0.65
N HIS A 341 0.78 5.20 -0.46
CA HIS A 341 1.68 4.97 -1.58
C HIS A 341 3.15 4.91 -1.11
N GLN A 342 3.84 3.86 -1.52
CA GLN A 342 5.28 3.91 -1.63
C GLN A 342 5.58 4.89 -2.76
N MET A 343 6.23 6.01 -2.46
CA MET A 343 6.86 6.80 -3.53
C MET A 343 7.72 5.84 -4.36
N PRO A 344 7.78 6.02 -5.70
CA PRO A 344 8.71 5.24 -6.51
C PRO A 344 10.10 5.34 -5.88
N LEU A 345 10.82 4.21 -5.88
CA LEU A 345 12.23 4.13 -5.50
C LEU A 345 12.96 5.41 -5.96
N PRO A 346 13.77 6.06 -5.10
CA PRO A 346 14.43 7.29 -5.50
C PRO A 346 15.45 6.93 -6.58
N MET A 347 15.12 7.23 -7.82
CA MET A 347 16.16 7.48 -8.82
C MET A 347 16.69 8.92 -8.71
N TYR A 348 16.10 9.79 -7.88
CA TYR A 348 16.61 11.15 -7.60
C TYR A 348 16.18 11.64 -6.19
N PRO A 349 17.08 12.25 -5.38
CA PRO A 349 16.87 12.53 -3.96
C PRO A 349 16.13 13.85 -3.65
N HIS A 350 15.35 14.42 -4.57
CA HIS A 350 14.76 15.75 -4.38
C HIS A 350 13.27 15.80 -4.72
N LEU A 351 12.40 15.21 -3.90
CA LEU A 351 10.98 15.60 -3.86
C LEU A 351 10.45 15.45 -2.43
N LYS A 352 9.93 16.57 -1.91
CA LYS A 352 9.52 16.80 -0.52
C LYS A 352 8.24 16.04 -0.15
N ASP A 353 8.16 15.72 1.14
CA ASP A 353 7.03 15.17 1.88
C ASP A 353 5.69 15.85 1.56
N SER A 354 4.63 15.06 1.38
CA SER A 354 3.25 15.52 1.45
C SER A 354 2.39 14.57 2.29
N GLU A 355 1.99 15.09 3.45
CA GLU A 355 0.75 14.94 4.22
C GLU A 355 -0.01 13.60 4.22
N PHE A 356 -0.16 13.04 5.43
CA PHE A 356 -1.22 12.11 5.81
C PHE A 356 -2.19 12.80 6.76
N VAL A 357 -3.48 12.56 6.51
CA VAL A 357 -4.60 12.87 7.40
C VAL A 357 -4.67 11.76 8.45
N ASP A 358 -4.70 12.15 9.72
CA ASP A 358 -4.86 11.28 10.90
C ASP A 358 -6.24 10.60 10.96
#